data_AF-A0AAV2IY87-F1
#
_entry.id   AF-A0AAV2IY87-F1
#
_cell.length_a   1.000
_cell.length_b   1.000
_cell.length_c   1.000
_cell.angle_alpha   90.00
_cell.angle_beta   90.00
_cell.angle_gamma   90.00
#
_symmetry.space_group_name_H-M   'P 1'
#
loop_
_entity.id
_entity.type
_entity.pdbx_description
1 polymer ?
#
loop_
_entity_poly.entity_id
_entity_poly.type
_entity_poly.pdbx_seq_one_letter_code
_entity_poly.pdbx_strand_id
1 'polypeptide(L)'
;MGCCYSSEDKPTAEEEEHLIPPSNIVSKSPNGTDWSTPNVPSARTDEQALLTSILTKTAQNIIDVSAADQHMMEPHEYMDRARQYSTKLAVLGSSLSSKKALTLPSLTSQPHQVLASDLVPYSDVQQVSKIAAYAYSAISQIKVDAKEELVVQFAIP
;
A
#
# COMPACT_ATOMS: atom_id res chain seq x y z
N MET A 1 24.82 3.39 -18.16
CA MET A 1 23.73 3.70 -19.10
C MET A 1 22.41 3.59 -18.35
N GLY A 2 22.11 4.61 -17.56
CA GLY A 2 20.86 4.72 -16.81
C GLY A 2 20.46 6.19 -16.87
N CYS A 3 19.53 6.52 -17.75
CA CYS A 3 19.03 7.87 -17.93
C CYS A 3 17.71 8.00 -17.17
N CYS A 4 17.72 8.73 -16.06
CA CYS A 4 16.51 9.31 -15.49
C CYS A 4 16.25 10.62 -16.26
N TYR A 5 15.10 10.73 -16.91
CA TYR A 5 14.67 11.94 -17.61
C TYR A 5 13.82 12.77 -16.64
N SER A 6 14.38 13.88 -16.14
CA SER A 6 13.59 14.93 -15.49
C SER A 6 13.10 15.88 -16.58
N SER A 7 11.79 15.89 -16.83
CA SER A 7 11.14 16.99 -17.52
C SER A 7 10.64 17.97 -16.46
N GLU A 8 11.29 19.12 -16.41
CA GLU A 8 10.76 20.34 -15.80
C GLU A 8 9.66 20.86 -16.73
N ASP A 9 8.41 21.00 -16.26
CA ASP A 9 7.45 21.90 -16.90
C ASP A 9 6.36 22.38 -15.93
N LYS A 10 5.94 23.62 -16.19
CA LYS A 10 5.20 24.59 -15.36
C LYS A 10 3.79 24.14 -14.90
N PRO A 11 3.21 24.75 -13.85
CA PRO A 11 1.81 24.54 -13.48
C PRO A 11 0.90 25.44 -14.33
N THR A 12 0.07 24.84 -15.18
CA THR A 12 -1.07 25.50 -15.83
C THR A 12 -2.19 24.51 -16.09
N ALA A 13 -3.43 24.97 -15.84
CA ALA A 13 -4.73 24.37 -16.13
C ALA A 13 -5.13 23.20 -15.19
N GLU A 14 -6.17 23.33 -14.37
CA GLU A 14 -7.60 23.44 -14.75
C GLU A 14 -8.04 22.23 -15.58
N GLU A 15 -8.44 21.15 -14.90
CA GLU A 15 -9.27 20.11 -15.50
C GLU A 15 -10.54 19.98 -14.66
N GLU A 16 -11.54 20.75 -15.07
CA GLU A 16 -12.94 20.40 -14.96
C GLU A 16 -13.18 19.07 -15.69
N GLU A 17 -13.73 18.07 -15.01
CA GLU A 17 -14.69 17.16 -15.67
C GLU A 17 -15.71 16.65 -14.64
N HIS A 18 -16.80 17.39 -14.52
CA HIS A 18 -18.02 16.94 -13.86
C HIS A 18 -18.85 16.10 -14.82
N LEU A 19 -18.97 14.80 -14.58
CA LEU A 19 -20.05 13.99 -15.14
C LEU A 19 -20.52 12.96 -14.11
N ILE A 20 -21.53 13.32 -13.32
CA ILE A 20 -22.75 12.56 -12.96
C ILE A 20 -23.55 13.43 -11.96
N PRO A 21 -24.84 13.75 -12.22
CA PRO A 21 -25.64 14.51 -11.27
C PRO A 21 -26.20 13.60 -10.15
N PRO A 22 -26.18 14.00 -8.86
CA PRO A 22 -26.96 13.30 -7.86
C PRO A 22 -28.46 13.60 -8.05
N SER A 23 -29.26 12.55 -8.19
CA SER A 23 -30.71 12.62 -8.27
C SER A 23 -31.29 13.11 -6.95
N ASN A 24 -31.71 14.38 -6.89
CA ASN A 24 -32.47 14.93 -5.78
C ASN A 24 -33.90 14.38 -5.79
N ILE A 25 -34.20 13.41 -4.93
CA ILE A 25 -35.59 13.12 -4.53
C ILE A 25 -35.96 14.12 -3.43
N VAL A 26 -36.63 15.21 -3.84
CA VAL A 26 -37.23 16.18 -2.92
C VAL A 26 -38.57 15.64 -2.45
N SER A 27 -38.62 15.09 -1.23
CA SER A 27 -39.87 14.87 -0.51
C SER A 27 -40.27 16.17 0.20
N LYS A 28 -41.29 16.85 -0.34
CA LYS A 28 -41.91 18.05 0.23
C LYS A 28 -42.78 17.67 1.44
N SER A 29 -42.53 18.28 2.60
CA SER A 29 -43.44 18.25 3.77
C SER A 29 -44.10 19.62 3.94
N PRO A 30 -45.42 19.71 4.25
CA PRO A 30 -46.13 20.98 4.29
C PRO A 30 -46.18 21.58 5.70
N ASN A 31 -45.77 22.85 5.76
CA ASN A 31 -46.28 23.94 6.61
C ASN A 31 -46.00 23.93 8.14
N GLY A 32 -45.49 25.05 8.66
CA GLY A 32 -45.40 25.31 10.10
C GLY A 32 -44.54 26.50 10.52
N THR A 33 -45.05 27.71 10.32
CA THR A 33 -44.87 28.92 11.16
C THR A 33 -43.47 29.54 11.33
N ASP A 34 -43.36 30.78 10.83
CA ASP A 34 -42.24 31.70 10.98
C ASP A 34 -41.85 31.99 12.44
N TRP A 35 -40.57 31.80 12.76
CA TRP A 35 -39.85 32.62 13.72
C TRP A 35 -38.55 33.09 13.08
N SER A 36 -38.61 34.30 12.53
CA SER A 36 -37.50 35.02 11.93
C SER A 36 -36.47 35.40 13.00
N THR A 37 -35.43 34.60 13.16
CA THR A 37 -34.11 35.10 13.59
C THR A 37 -33.30 35.32 12.31
N PRO A 38 -32.58 36.44 12.11
CA PRO A 38 -31.71 36.59 10.95
C PRO A 38 -30.52 35.65 11.11
N ASN A 39 -30.72 34.38 10.77
CA ASN A 39 -29.70 33.35 10.87
C ASN A 39 -28.86 33.45 9.61
N VAL A 40 -27.69 34.05 9.74
CA VAL A 40 -26.65 34.15 8.70
C VAL A 40 -26.46 32.76 8.05
N PRO A 41 -26.84 32.55 6.79
CA PRO A 41 -26.72 31.26 6.14
C PRO A 41 -25.59 31.31 5.11
N SER A 42 -24.38 30.91 5.52
CA SER A 42 -23.34 30.43 4.59
C SER A 42 -22.14 29.84 5.33
N ALA A 43 -21.69 30.46 6.44
CA ALA A 43 -20.45 30.08 7.12
C ALA A 43 -20.58 28.85 8.05
N ARG A 44 -21.79 28.54 8.57
CA ARG A 44 -21.98 27.44 9.53
C ARG A 44 -21.84 26.04 8.91
N THR A 45 -22.11 25.91 7.62
CA THR A 45 -22.08 24.61 6.93
C THR A 45 -20.65 24.12 6.74
N ASP A 46 -19.71 25.04 6.48
CA ASP A 46 -18.29 24.73 6.29
C ASP A 46 -17.62 24.30 7.60
N GLU A 47 -17.86 25.04 8.69
CA GLU A 47 -17.41 24.67 10.03
C GLU A 47 -17.92 23.28 10.46
N GLN A 48 -19.19 22.98 10.15
CA GLN A 48 -19.77 21.67 10.47
C GLN A 48 -19.17 20.53 9.62
N ALA A 49 -18.84 20.79 8.35
CA ALA A 49 -18.14 19.85 7.48
C ALA A 49 -16.71 19.59 7.95
N LEU A 50 -16.00 20.65 8.38
CA LEU A 50 -14.66 20.55 8.97
C LEU A 50 -14.68 19.69 10.24
N LEU A 51 -15.62 19.94 11.16
CA LEU A 51 -15.78 19.15 12.38
C LEU A 51 -16.11 17.67 12.06
N THR A 52 -16.94 17.42 11.05
CA THR A 52 -17.26 16.06 10.60
C THR A 52 -16.04 15.36 10.00
N SER A 53 -15.21 16.08 9.24
CA SER A 53 -13.94 15.57 8.71
C SER A 53 -12.96 15.25 9.83
N ILE A 54 -12.83 16.13 10.84
CA ILE A 54 -11.99 15.89 12.02
C ILE A 54 -12.43 14.61 12.74
N LEU A 55 -13.73 14.45 13.00
CA LEU A 55 -14.25 13.26 13.68
C LEU A 55 -14.03 11.98 12.85
N THR A 56 -14.29 12.03 11.55
CA THR A 56 -14.10 10.88 10.64
C THR A 56 -12.63 10.48 10.57
N LYS A 57 -11.73 11.46 10.38
CA LYS A 57 -10.28 11.24 10.35
C LYS A 57 -9.78 10.71 11.68
N THR A 58 -10.30 11.23 12.79
CA THR A 58 -9.93 10.76 14.13
C THR A 58 -10.38 9.31 14.34
N ALA A 59 -11.62 8.97 13.97
CA ALA A 59 -12.14 7.61 14.07
C ALA A 59 -11.34 6.60 13.21
N GLN A 60 -10.85 7.02 12.05
CA GLN A 60 -9.99 6.19 11.18
C GLN A 60 -8.57 5.98 11.73
N ASN A 61 -8.05 6.92 12.52
CA ASN A 61 -6.68 6.89 13.05
C ASN A 61 -6.57 6.29 14.46
N ILE A 62 -7.67 6.20 15.20
CA ILE A 62 -7.70 5.54 16.50
C ILE A 62 -7.60 4.02 16.28
N ILE A 63 -6.70 3.39 17.04
CA ILE A 63 -6.52 1.93 17.02
C ILE A 63 -7.53 1.32 18.00
N ASP A 64 -8.41 0.46 17.50
CA ASP A 64 -9.25 -0.38 18.35
C ASP A 64 -8.41 -1.54 18.92
N VAL A 65 -8.07 -1.43 20.21
CA VAL A 65 -7.29 -2.45 20.93
C VAL A 65 -8.09 -3.72 21.24
N SER A 66 -9.43 -3.70 21.04
CA SER A 66 -10.32 -4.84 21.27
C SER A 66 -10.66 -5.63 20.01
N ALA A 67 -10.24 -5.17 18.83
CA ALA A 67 -10.52 -5.82 17.54
C ALA A 67 -9.85 -7.20 17.36
N ALA A 68 -9.06 -7.67 18.32
CA ALA A 68 -8.43 -8.99 18.30
C ALA A 68 -9.46 -10.13 18.51
N ASP A 69 -10.58 -9.86 19.17
CA ASP A 69 -11.67 -10.81 19.29
C ASP A 69 -12.35 -10.93 17.92
N GLN A 70 -12.20 -12.10 17.28
CA GLN A 70 -12.65 -12.32 15.90
C GLN A 70 -14.16 -12.07 15.76
N HIS A 71 -14.53 -10.88 15.30
CA HIS A 71 -15.76 -10.70 14.53
C HIS A 71 -15.58 -11.40 13.19
N MET A 72 -15.78 -12.72 13.17
CA MET A 72 -15.91 -13.46 11.92
C MET A 72 -17.15 -12.92 11.20
N MET A 73 -17.04 -12.69 9.89
CA MET A 73 -18.23 -12.49 9.09
C MET A 73 -19.17 -13.68 9.27
N GLU A 74 -20.47 -13.40 9.21
CA GLU A 74 -21.47 -14.46 9.24
C GLU A 74 -21.17 -15.48 8.12
N PRO A 75 -21.28 -16.80 8.39
CA PRO A 75 -20.91 -17.82 7.41
C PRO A 75 -21.65 -17.66 6.07
N HIS A 76 -22.91 -17.26 6.09
CA HIS A 76 -23.69 -17.03 4.87
C HIS A 76 -23.16 -15.83 4.07
N GLU A 77 -22.75 -14.73 4.74
CA GLU A 77 -22.19 -13.54 4.09
C GLU A 77 -20.86 -13.90 3.41
N TYR A 78 -20.04 -14.68 4.09
CA TYR A 78 -18.80 -15.18 3.52
C TYR A 78 -19.05 -16.01 2.26
N MET A 79 -19.99 -16.96 2.31
CA MET A 79 -20.30 -17.84 1.18
C MET A 79 -20.87 -17.09 -0.03
N ASP A 80 -21.76 -16.12 0.21
CA ASP A 80 -22.32 -15.28 -0.85
C ASP A 80 -21.24 -14.39 -1.48
N ARG A 81 -20.37 -13.79 -0.66
CA ARG A 81 -19.25 -12.97 -1.13
C ARG A 81 -18.24 -13.78 -1.93
N ALA A 82 -17.91 -15.00 -1.49
CA ALA A 82 -17.03 -15.92 -2.21
C ALA A 82 -17.61 -16.30 -3.58
N ARG A 83 -18.92 -16.57 -3.66
CA ARG A 83 -19.63 -16.82 -4.91
C ARG A 83 -19.57 -15.60 -5.82
N GLN A 84 -19.88 -14.42 -5.29
CA GLN A 84 -19.86 -13.16 -6.04
C GLN A 84 -18.48 -12.89 -6.66
N TYR A 85 -17.41 -13.05 -5.89
CA TYR A 85 -16.04 -12.89 -6.38
C TYR A 85 -15.67 -13.95 -7.41
N SER A 86 -16.07 -15.20 -7.19
CA SER A 86 -15.83 -16.28 -8.16
C SER A 86 -16.50 -15.98 -9.51
N THR A 87 -17.75 -15.50 -9.50
CA THR A 87 -18.46 -15.11 -10.72
C THR A 87 -17.80 -13.91 -11.41
N LYS A 88 -17.46 -12.85 -10.66
CA LYS A 88 -16.77 -11.68 -11.19
C LYS A 88 -15.42 -12.06 -11.80
N LEU A 89 -14.66 -12.92 -11.12
CA LEU A 89 -13.36 -13.39 -11.59
C LEU A 89 -13.49 -14.27 -12.84
N ALA A 90 -14.51 -15.12 -12.95
CA ALA A 90 -14.73 -15.93 -14.14
C ALA A 90 -15.02 -15.07 -15.37
N VAL A 91 -15.83 -14.01 -15.23
CA VAL A 91 -16.09 -13.04 -16.30
C VAL A 91 -14.80 -12.33 -16.72
N LEU A 92 -14.03 -11.80 -15.77
CA LEU A 92 -12.76 -11.12 -16.04
C LEU A 92 -11.70 -12.06 -16.62
N GLY A 93 -11.65 -13.31 -16.15
CA GLY A 93 -10.70 -14.32 -16.60
C GLY A 93 -10.86 -14.69 -18.08
N SER A 94 -12.05 -14.46 -18.64
CA SER A 94 -12.32 -14.66 -20.07
C SER A 94 -11.89 -13.47 -20.95
N SER A 95 -11.90 -12.25 -20.39
CA SER A 95 -11.47 -11.02 -21.09
C SER A 95 -9.97 -10.74 -20.96
N LEU A 96 -9.33 -11.30 -19.93
CA LEU A 96 -7.89 -11.15 -19.71
C LEU A 96 -7.15 -12.23 -20.50
N SER A 97 -6.13 -11.82 -21.28
CA SER A 97 -5.24 -12.76 -21.96
C SER A 97 -4.68 -13.77 -20.95
N SER A 98 -4.86 -15.07 -21.23
CA SER A 98 -4.48 -16.13 -20.30
C SER A 98 -3.00 -16.02 -19.95
N LYS A 99 -2.69 -15.71 -18.69
CA LYS A 99 -1.32 -15.75 -18.17
C LYS A 99 -0.90 -17.22 -18.04
N LYS A 100 -0.53 -17.84 -19.15
CA LYS A 100 0.25 -19.07 -19.09
C LYS A 100 1.53 -18.75 -18.32
N ALA A 101 1.97 -19.68 -17.47
CA ALA A 101 3.27 -19.57 -16.85
C ALA A 101 4.31 -19.32 -17.95
N LEU A 102 5.08 -18.24 -17.81
CA LEU A 102 6.10 -17.91 -18.79
C LEU A 102 7.08 -19.07 -18.88
N THR A 103 7.37 -19.51 -20.10
CA THR A 103 8.41 -20.50 -20.34
C THR A 103 9.77 -19.87 -20.05
N LEU A 104 10.72 -20.68 -19.58
CA LEU A 104 12.10 -20.22 -19.41
C LEU A 104 12.64 -19.65 -20.73
N PRO A 105 13.37 -18.52 -20.71
CA PRO A 105 13.94 -17.95 -21.90
C PRO A 105 15.01 -18.86 -22.48
N SER A 106 15.04 -18.99 -23.81
CA SER A 106 16.13 -19.70 -24.49
C SER A 106 17.40 -18.84 -24.44
N LEU A 107 18.43 -19.34 -23.77
CA LEU A 107 19.71 -18.62 -23.58
C LEU A 107 20.69 -18.84 -24.74
N THR A 108 20.59 -19.98 -25.43
CA THR A 108 21.47 -20.33 -26.56
C THR A 108 20.79 -21.34 -27.48
N SER A 109 21.10 -21.29 -28.78
CA SER A 109 20.71 -22.30 -29.76
C SER A 109 21.72 -23.46 -29.86
N GLN A 110 22.90 -23.35 -29.23
CA GLN A 110 23.97 -24.34 -29.28
C GLN A 110 24.44 -24.73 -27.86
N PRO A 111 23.64 -25.49 -27.10
CA PRO A 111 23.93 -25.79 -25.69
C PRO A 111 25.24 -26.58 -25.51
N HIS A 112 25.54 -27.52 -26.41
CA HIS A 112 26.78 -28.31 -26.33
C HIS A 112 28.04 -27.45 -26.50
N GLN A 113 28.00 -26.44 -27.37
CA GLN A 113 29.12 -25.52 -27.57
C GLN A 113 29.35 -24.64 -26.34
N VAL A 114 28.27 -24.09 -25.77
CA VAL A 114 28.36 -23.22 -24.58
C VAL A 114 28.84 -24.01 -23.36
N LEU A 115 28.41 -25.26 -23.20
CA LEU A 115 28.86 -26.10 -22.08
C LEU A 115 30.30 -26.60 -22.23
N ALA A 116 30.84 -26.63 -23.45
CA ALA A 116 32.21 -27.02 -23.75
C ALA A 116 33.17 -25.82 -23.84
N SER A 117 32.68 -24.59 -23.65
CA SER A 117 33.54 -23.41 -23.63
C SER A 117 34.44 -23.39 -22.39
N ASP A 118 35.43 -22.50 -22.41
CA ASP A 118 36.31 -22.30 -21.27
C ASP A 118 35.50 -21.98 -20.00
N LEU A 119 35.92 -22.61 -18.89
CA LEU A 119 35.31 -22.41 -17.59
C LEU A 119 35.67 -21.02 -17.04
N VAL A 120 34.91 -20.58 -16.02
CA VAL A 120 35.26 -19.38 -15.26
C VAL A 120 36.66 -19.56 -14.64
N PRO A 121 37.60 -18.61 -14.85
CA PRO A 121 38.94 -18.69 -14.29
C PRO A 121 38.90 -18.84 -12.76
N TYR A 122 39.75 -19.71 -12.22
CA TYR A 122 39.79 -19.96 -10.78
C TYR A 122 40.17 -18.72 -9.96
N SER A 123 40.95 -17.79 -10.54
CA SER A 123 41.27 -16.49 -9.95
C SER A 123 40.02 -15.70 -9.55
N ASP A 124 38.99 -15.74 -10.40
CA ASP A 124 37.77 -14.96 -10.22
C ASP A 124 36.94 -15.57 -9.08
N VAL A 125 36.88 -16.90 -9.02
CA VAL A 125 36.23 -17.64 -7.91
C VAL A 125 36.92 -17.34 -6.58
N GLN A 126 38.25 -17.34 -6.54
CA GLN A 126 39.02 -16.99 -5.33
C GLN A 126 38.82 -15.54 -4.93
N GLN A 127 38.80 -14.61 -5.89
CA GLN A 127 38.56 -13.20 -5.64
C GLN A 127 37.17 -12.96 -5.04
N VAL A 128 36.12 -13.53 -5.65
CA VAL A 128 34.74 -13.42 -5.14
C VAL A 128 34.61 -14.04 -3.75
N SER A 129 35.25 -15.18 -3.51
CA SER A 129 35.26 -15.83 -2.19
C SER A 129 35.90 -14.93 -1.12
N LYS A 130 37.01 -14.25 -1.45
CA LYS A 130 37.67 -13.30 -0.55
C LYS A 130 36.78 -12.09 -0.27
N ILE A 131 36.11 -11.55 -1.29
CA ILE A 131 35.18 -10.42 -1.13
C ILE A 131 34.01 -10.82 -0.22
N ALA A 132 33.43 -12.00 -0.43
CA ALA A 132 32.35 -12.52 0.40
C ALA A 132 32.77 -12.70 1.87
N ALA A 133 33.95 -13.27 2.12
CA ALA A 133 34.49 -13.42 3.47
C ALA A 133 34.74 -12.07 4.15
N TYR A 134 35.22 -11.07 3.40
CA TYR A 134 35.41 -9.72 3.91
C TYR A 134 34.08 -9.04 4.26
N ALA A 135 33.08 -9.14 3.39
CA ALA A 135 31.73 -8.63 3.66
C ALA A 135 31.11 -9.29 4.90
N TYR A 136 31.23 -10.62 5.02
CA TYR A 136 30.78 -11.35 6.21
C TYR A 136 31.47 -10.86 7.49
N SER A 137 32.78 -10.61 7.41
CA SER A 137 33.54 -10.07 8.55
C SER A 137 33.07 -8.67 8.93
N ALA A 138 32.71 -7.82 7.96
CA ALA A 138 32.17 -6.49 8.23
C ALA A 138 30.79 -6.52 8.92
N ILE A 139 29.95 -7.52 8.62
CA ILE A 139 28.64 -7.69 9.29
C ILE A 139 28.81 -7.89 10.80
N SER A 140 29.90 -8.52 11.26
CA SER A 140 30.18 -8.69 12.70
C SER A 140 30.41 -7.37 13.44
N GLN A 141 30.69 -6.28 12.73
CA GLN A 141 30.83 -4.94 13.30
C GLN A 141 29.47 -4.26 13.53
N ILE A 142 28.37 -4.82 13.01
CA ILE A 142 27.01 -4.36 13.28
C ILE A 142 26.62 -4.86 14.68
N LYS A 143 27.10 -4.15 15.70
CA LYS A 143 26.84 -4.42 17.10
C LYS A 143 26.75 -3.10 17.88
N VAL A 144 26.09 -3.15 19.04
CA VAL A 144 26.08 -2.03 19.98
C VAL A 144 27.32 -2.15 20.86
N ASP A 145 28.19 -1.13 20.83
CA ASP A 145 29.30 -1.03 21.77
C ASP A 145 28.77 -0.58 23.13
N ALA A 146 28.86 -1.45 24.14
CA ALA A 146 28.45 -1.11 25.50
C ALA A 146 29.35 0.01 26.05
N LYS A 147 28.72 1.11 26.49
CA LYS A 147 29.42 2.25 27.11
C LYS A 147 29.19 2.33 28.62
N GLU A 148 27.97 2.09 29.05
CA GLU A 148 27.54 2.18 30.45
C GLU A 148 26.59 1.03 30.77
N GLU A 149 26.43 0.74 32.06
CA GLU A 149 25.49 -0.26 32.52
C GLU A 149 24.06 0.28 32.41
N LEU A 150 23.19 -0.43 31.69
CA LEU A 150 21.79 -0.02 31.53
C LEU A 150 20.91 -0.38 32.74
N VAL A 151 21.42 -1.22 33.64
CA VAL A 151 20.70 -1.73 34.80
C VAL A 151 21.61 -1.60 36.01
N VAL A 152 21.20 -0.85 37.03
CA VAL A 152 21.97 -0.76 38.28
C VAL A 152 21.17 -1.43 39.39
N GLN A 153 21.85 -2.28 40.17
CA GLN A 153 21.25 -2.89 41.35
C GLN A 153 21.42 -1.97 42.55
N PHE A 154 20.30 -1.54 43.13
CA PHE A 154 20.30 -0.84 44.39
C PHE A 154 20.38 -1.85 45.53
N ALA A 155 21.46 -1.81 46.31
CA ALA A 155 21.55 -2.48 47.60
C ALA A 155 21.15 -1.49 48.71
N ILE A 156 20.42 -2.00 49.71
CA ILE A 156 20.10 -1.25 50.93
C ILE A 156 21.30 -1.41 51.89
N PRO A 157 21.79 -0.32 52.54
CA PRO A 157 22.93 -0.38 53.47
C PRO A 157 22.74 -1.34 54.64
#